data_AF-A0A972M4I1-F1
#
_entry.id   AF-A0A972M4I1-F1
#
_cell.length_a   1.000
_cell.length_b   1.000
_cell.length_c   1.000
_cell.angle_alpha   90.00
_cell.angle_beta   90.00
_cell.angle_gamma   90.00
#
_symmetry.space_group_name_H-M   'P 1'
#
loop_
_entity.id
_entity.type
_entity.pdbx_description
1 polymer ?
#
loop_
_entity_poly.entity_id
_entity_poly.type
_entity_poly.pdbx_seq_one_letter_code
_entity_poly.pdbx_strand_id
1 'polypeptide(L)'
;MHPNKFPLIQSLFLEVLIGFLLGVLFSFFYYKNLWCYAKIKGREYKIAAIYGKNSPQLKRFKRKFRTFRCNTFFRLLVAILFSLVVYTLAGYYGLGGTVLGILLANLTLYGWGIYKTSHNSTKERREN
;
A
#
# COMPACT_ATOMS: atom_id res chain seq x y z
N MET A 1 -7.39 28.76 40.11
CA MET A 1 -6.80 27.45 39.75
C MET A 1 -7.05 27.22 38.26
N HIS A 2 -6.05 27.46 37.42
CA HIS A 2 -6.13 27.08 36.01
C HIS A 2 -5.85 25.57 35.91
N PRO A 3 -6.77 24.75 35.37
CA PRO A 3 -6.44 23.36 35.09
C PRO A 3 -5.26 23.33 34.12
N ASN A 4 -4.19 22.65 34.52
CA ASN A 4 -3.01 22.42 33.68
C ASN A 4 -3.46 21.77 32.37
N LYS A 5 -3.47 22.55 31.27
CA LYS A 5 -3.82 22.07 29.92
C LYS A 5 -2.67 21.32 29.23
N PHE A 6 -1.49 21.29 29.83
CA PHE A 6 -0.28 20.64 29.30
C PHE A 6 -0.38 19.11 29.06
N PRO A 7 -1.01 18.28 29.92
CA PRO A 7 -1.05 16.83 29.69
C PRO A 7 -1.95 16.45 28.50
N LEU A 8 -2.92 17.29 28.16
CA LEU A 8 -3.91 17.02 27.10
C LEU A 8 -3.32 17.25 25.70
N ILE A 9 -2.38 18.17 25.56
CA ILE A 9 -1.68 18.41 24.28
C ILE A 9 -0.66 17.31 24.00
N GLN A 10 0.03 16.82 25.03
CA GLN A 10 0.99 15.71 24.89
C GLN A 10 0.31 14.40 24.51
N SER A 11 -0.86 14.08 25.09
CA SER A 11 -1.60 12.87 24.73
C SER A 11 -2.08 12.91 23.28
N LEU A 12 -2.63 14.04 22.83
CA LEU A 12 -3.07 14.23 21.45
C LEU A 12 -1.92 14.09 20.44
N PHE A 13 -0.76 14.67 20.75
CA PHE A 13 0.41 14.55 19.87
C PHE A 13 0.88 13.09 19.73
N LEU A 14 0.87 12.34 20.84
CA LEU A 14 1.27 10.93 20.88
C LEU A 14 0.31 10.05 20.07
N GLU A 15 -1.01 10.28 20.20
CA GLU A 15 -2.04 9.58 19.42
C GLU A 15 -1.87 9.79 17.91
N VAL A 16 -1.63 11.04 17.50
CA VAL A 16 -1.39 11.40 16.09
C VAL A 16 -0.10 10.76 15.58
N LEU A 17 0.98 10.80 16.37
CA LEU A 17 2.27 10.23 16.00
C LEU A 17 2.20 8.70 15.86
N ILE A 18 1.53 8.02 16.78
CA ILE A 18 1.31 6.57 16.71
C ILE A 18 0.49 6.22 15.46
N GLY A 19 -0.62 6.93 15.22
CA GLY A 19 -1.42 6.75 14.01
C GLY A 19 -0.59 6.94 12.74
N PHE A 20 0.23 7.99 12.69
CA PHE A 20 1.12 8.27 11.56
C PHE A 20 2.11 7.13 11.28
N LEU A 21 2.81 6.66 12.31
CA LEU A 21 3.78 5.56 12.18
C LEU A 21 3.10 4.25 11.72
N LEU A 22 1.93 3.95 12.28
CA LEU A 22 1.12 2.80 11.87
C LEU A 22 0.69 2.95 10.40
N GLY A 23 0.25 4.14 9.98
CA GLY A 23 -0.12 4.43 8.59
C GLY A 23 1.04 4.21 7.62
N VAL A 24 2.23 4.70 7.95
CA VAL A 24 3.44 4.49 7.12
C VAL A 24 3.80 3.00 7.02
N LEU A 25 3.77 2.28 8.15
CA LEU A 25 4.06 0.85 8.19
C LEU A 25 3.04 0.06 7.35
N PHE A 26 1.76 0.36 7.51
CA PHE A 26 0.69 -0.22 6.72
C PHE A 26 0.89 0.04 5.23
N SER A 27 1.18 1.28 4.84
CA SER A 27 1.50 1.62 3.45
C SER A 27 2.67 0.81 2.92
N PHE A 28 3.76 0.65 3.67
CA PHE A 28 4.92 -0.14 3.22
C PHE A 28 4.56 -1.60 2.92
N PHE A 29 3.84 -2.27 3.82
CA PHE A 29 3.38 -3.64 3.61
C PHE A 29 2.36 -3.74 2.47
N TYR A 30 1.44 -2.78 2.38
CA TYR A 30 0.44 -2.70 1.32
C TYR A 30 1.10 -2.56 -0.06
N TYR A 31 2.08 -1.66 -0.19
CA TYR A 31 2.79 -1.42 -1.44
C TYR A 31 3.66 -2.59 -1.88
N LYS A 32 4.38 -3.26 -0.97
CA LYS A 32 5.09 -4.52 -1.28
C LYS A 32 4.14 -5.56 -1.87
N ASN A 33 2.97 -5.68 -1.25
CA ASN A 33 1.90 -6.56 -1.70
C ASN A 33 1.36 -6.16 -3.07
N LEU A 34 1.12 -4.86 -3.31
CA LEU A 34 0.67 -4.33 -4.59
C LEU A 34 1.69 -4.60 -5.71
N TRP A 35 2.98 -4.42 -5.42
CA TRP A 35 4.06 -4.66 -6.37
C TRP A 35 4.17 -6.14 -6.76
N CYS A 36 4.05 -7.04 -5.78
CA CYS A 36 4.00 -8.48 -6.06
C CYS A 36 2.81 -8.85 -6.96
N TYR A 37 1.63 -8.29 -6.66
CA TYR A 37 0.44 -8.47 -7.50
C TYR A 37 0.65 -7.95 -8.92
N ALA A 38 1.23 -6.75 -9.09
CA ALA A 38 1.54 -6.18 -10.39
C ALA A 38 2.51 -7.07 -11.20
N LYS A 39 3.54 -7.64 -10.57
CA LYS A 39 4.44 -8.61 -11.23
C LYS A 39 3.71 -9.86 -11.70
N ILE A 40 2.82 -10.42 -10.88
CA ILE A 40 2.03 -11.61 -11.23
C ILE A 40 1.08 -11.30 -12.39
N LYS A 41 0.36 -10.17 -12.33
CA LYS A 41 -0.51 -9.67 -13.41
C LYS A 41 0.28 -9.45 -14.69
N GLY A 42 1.47 -8.86 -14.62
CA GLY A 42 2.35 -8.68 -15.78
C GLY A 42 2.72 -10.00 -16.45
N ARG A 43 3.03 -11.04 -15.66
CA ARG A 43 3.25 -12.40 -16.19
C ARG A 43 1.98 -13.02 -16.76
N GLU A 44 0.82 -12.80 -16.13
CA GLU A 44 -0.48 -13.26 -16.64
C GLU A 44 -0.76 -12.67 -18.04
N TYR A 45 -0.50 -11.37 -18.23
CA TYR A 45 -0.65 -10.71 -19.53
C TYR A 45 0.33 -11.23 -20.57
N LYS A 46 1.61 -11.42 -20.21
CA LYS A 46 2.61 -12.00 -21.13
C LYS A 46 2.21 -13.39 -21.61
N ILE A 47 1.78 -14.26 -20.68
CA ILE A 47 1.31 -15.62 -21.02
C ILE A 47 0.04 -15.55 -21.89
N ALA A 48 -0.89 -14.64 -21.58
CA ALA A 48 -2.10 -14.46 -22.38
C ALA A 48 -1.82 -13.94 -23.79
N ALA A 49 -0.77 -13.12 -23.97
CA ALA A 49 -0.34 -12.63 -25.27
C ALA A 49 0.32 -13.73 -26.12
N ILE A 50 1.12 -14.61 -25.51
CA ILE A 50 1.82 -15.69 -26.22
C ILE A 50 0.89 -16.86 -26.57
N TYR A 51 0.05 -17.29 -25.61
CA TYR A 51 -0.74 -18.53 -25.74
C TYR A 51 -2.24 -18.30 -25.93
N GLY A 52 -2.70 -17.04 -25.88
CA GLY A 52 -4.12 -16.70 -25.99
C GLY A 52 -4.90 -16.82 -24.66
N LYS A 53 -6.01 -16.06 -24.56
CA LYS A 53 -6.84 -15.91 -23.34
C LYS A 53 -7.48 -17.20 -22.82
N ASN A 54 -7.61 -18.24 -23.66
CA ASN A 54 -8.26 -19.51 -23.32
C ASN A 54 -7.29 -20.70 -23.19
N SER A 55 -5.98 -20.46 -23.23
CA SER A 55 -5.00 -21.55 -23.14
C SER A 55 -5.07 -22.32 -21.81
N PRO A 56 -4.83 -23.64 -21.83
CA PRO A 56 -4.75 -24.45 -20.62
C PRO A 56 -3.60 -23.99 -19.70
N GLN A 57 -2.54 -23.42 -20.25
CA GLN A 57 -1.42 -22.86 -19.51
C GLN A 57 -1.83 -21.64 -18.68
N LEU A 58 -2.62 -20.72 -19.25
CA LEU A 58 -3.17 -19.59 -18.52
C LEU A 58 -4.16 -20.04 -17.42
N LYS A 59 -4.98 -21.08 -17.68
CA LYS A 59 -5.87 -21.65 -16.66
C LYS A 59 -5.08 -22.27 -15.49
N ARG A 60 -3.99 -22.98 -15.75
CA ARG A 60 -3.09 -23.52 -14.71
C ARG A 60 -2.41 -22.41 -13.91
N PHE A 61 -1.93 -21.37 -14.58
CA PHE A 61 -1.36 -20.18 -13.93
C PHE A 61 -2.39 -19.50 -13.03
N LYS A 62 -3.60 -19.22 -13.55
CA LYS A 62 -4.71 -18.64 -12.78
C LYS A 62 -5.11 -19.49 -11.58
N ARG A 63 -5.12 -20.82 -11.68
CA ARG A 63 -5.39 -21.70 -10.53
C ARG A 63 -4.30 -21.59 -9.46
N LYS A 64 -3.03 -21.62 -9.85
CA LYS A 64 -1.89 -21.50 -8.92
C LYS A 64 -1.86 -20.15 -8.19
N PHE A 65 -2.31 -19.09 -8.86
CA PHE A 65 -2.40 -17.74 -8.30
C PHE A 65 -3.82 -17.32 -7.88
N ARG A 66 -4.78 -18.25 -7.80
CA ARG A 66 -6.17 -17.94 -7.38
C ARG A 66 -6.20 -17.47 -5.93
N THR A 67 -5.36 -18.03 -5.07
CA THR A 67 -5.12 -17.61 -3.68
C THR A 67 -4.69 -16.13 -3.62
N PHE A 68 -3.97 -15.66 -4.65
CA PHE A 68 -3.53 -14.26 -4.75
C PHE A 68 -4.67 -13.28 -5.08
N ARG A 69 -5.78 -13.73 -5.68
CA ARG A 69 -6.99 -12.88 -5.82
C ARG A 69 -7.79 -12.81 -4.52
N CYS A 70 -7.82 -13.90 -3.75
CA CYS A 70 -8.34 -13.89 -2.38
C CYS A 70 -7.56 -12.89 -1.51
N ASN A 71 -6.26 -12.71 -1.79
CA ASN A 71 -5.42 -11.70 -1.15
C ASN A 71 -5.93 -10.26 -1.34
N THR A 72 -6.66 -9.91 -2.42
CA THR A 72 -7.22 -8.56 -2.57
C THR A 72 -8.37 -8.30 -1.61
N PHE A 73 -9.30 -9.26 -1.47
CA PHE A 73 -10.34 -9.20 -0.45
C PHE A 73 -9.76 -9.22 0.96
N PHE A 74 -8.77 -10.08 1.19
CA PHE A 74 -8.02 -10.11 2.45
C PHE A 74 -7.33 -8.77 2.75
N ARG A 75 -6.74 -8.10 1.76
CA ARG A 75 -6.16 -6.75 1.94
C ARG A 75 -7.20 -5.71 2.31
N LEU A 76 -8.38 -5.75 1.68
CA LEU A 76 -9.47 -4.83 2.01
C LEU A 76 -9.97 -5.08 3.44
N LEU A 77 -10.12 -6.37 3.82
CA LEU A 77 -10.48 -6.77 5.17
C LEU A 77 -9.43 -6.31 6.19
N VAL A 78 -8.14 -6.52 5.91
CA VAL A 78 -7.03 -6.08 6.75
C VAL A 78 -6.99 -4.55 6.85
N ALA A 79 -7.29 -3.82 5.78
CA ALA A 79 -7.38 -2.36 5.83
C ALA A 79 -8.52 -1.89 6.73
N ILE A 80 -9.70 -2.51 6.64
CA ILE A 80 -10.86 -2.19 7.49
C ILE A 80 -10.53 -2.52 8.96
N LEU A 81 -10.01 -3.72 9.22
CA LEU A 81 -9.61 -4.15 10.56
C LEU A 81 -8.54 -3.23 11.15
N PHE A 82 -7.55 -2.83 10.34
CA PHE A 82 -6.51 -1.92 10.76
C PHE A 82 -7.04 -0.54 11.13
N SER A 83 -7.93 0.05 10.32
CA SER A 83 -8.60 1.31 10.66
C SER A 83 -9.41 1.19 11.96
N LEU A 84 -10.06 0.04 12.18
CA LEU A 84 -10.84 -0.22 13.39
C LEU A 84 -9.92 -0.32 14.62
N VAL A 85 -8.79 -1.03 14.51
CA VAL A 85 -7.77 -1.13 15.57
C VAL A 85 -7.17 0.24 15.91
N VAL A 86 -6.82 1.03 14.90
CA VAL A 86 -6.30 2.39 15.09
C VAL A 86 -7.33 3.27 15.80
N TYR A 87 -8.58 3.21 15.38
CA TYR A 87 -9.65 3.96 16.02
C TYR A 87 -9.84 3.56 17.49
N THR A 88 -9.75 2.26 17.79
CA THR A 88 -9.88 1.78 19.18
C THR A 88 -8.70 2.16 20.07
N LEU A 89 -7.48 2.26 19.52
CA LEU A 89 -6.25 2.52 20.28
C LEU A 89 -5.91 3.99 20.43
N ALA A 90 -6.10 4.78 19.37
CA ALA A 90 -5.66 6.18 19.28
C ALA A 90 -6.81 7.14 18.94
N GLY A 91 -8.05 6.65 18.97
CA GLY A 91 -9.24 7.46 18.75
C GLY A 91 -9.33 8.09 17.37
N TYR A 92 -10.13 9.15 17.29
CA TYR A 92 -10.36 9.91 16.06
C TYR A 92 -9.08 10.60 15.55
N TYR A 93 -8.26 11.14 16.46
CA TYR A 93 -7.03 11.84 16.10
C TYR A 93 -5.96 10.89 15.53
N GLY A 94 -5.89 9.65 16.05
CA GLY A 94 -5.04 8.58 15.49
C GLY A 94 -5.44 8.17 14.07
N LEU A 95 -6.74 8.15 13.75
CA LEU A 95 -7.19 7.95 12.36
C LEU A 95 -6.69 9.08 11.45
N GLY A 96 -6.79 10.34 11.91
CA GLY A 96 -6.26 11.50 11.18
C GLY A 96 -4.76 11.39 10.90
N GLY A 97 -3.97 11.02 11.92
CA GLY A 97 -2.53 10.76 11.76
C GLY A 97 -2.24 9.62 10.78
N THR A 98 -3.03 8.56 10.82
CA THR A 98 -2.91 7.40 9.91
C THR A 98 -3.18 7.80 8.46
N VAL A 99 -4.23 8.57 8.20
CA VAL A 99 -4.55 9.08 6.86
C VAL A 99 -3.43 9.98 6.36
N LEU A 100 -2.91 10.90 7.18
CA LEU A 100 -1.76 11.73 6.83
C LEU A 100 -0.52 10.89 6.49
N GLY A 101 -0.22 9.86 7.30
CA GLY A 101 0.88 8.93 7.05
C GLY A 101 0.75 8.18 5.74
N ILE A 102 -0.45 7.67 5.45
CA ILE A 102 -0.77 7.02 4.18
C ILE A 102 -0.60 8.01 3.01
N LEU A 103 -1.12 9.23 3.14
CA LEU A 103 -1.05 10.24 2.08
C LEU A 103 0.41 10.61 1.76
N LEU A 104 1.23 10.83 2.79
CA LEU A 104 2.64 11.17 2.66
C LEU A 104 3.45 10.01 2.05
N ALA A 105 3.17 8.78 2.48
CA ALA A 105 3.78 7.58 1.92
C ALA A 105 3.40 7.39 0.44
N ASN A 106 2.14 7.65 0.06
CA ASN A 106 1.73 7.64 -1.33
C ASN A 106 2.43 8.72 -2.15
N LEU A 107 2.56 9.94 -1.63
CA LEU A 107 3.21 11.05 -2.32
C LEU A 107 4.68 10.74 -2.63
N THR A 108 5.40 10.24 -1.62
CA THR A 108 6.82 9.85 -1.76
C THR A 108 7.00 8.70 -2.73
N LEU A 109 6.12 7.69 -2.69
CA LEU A 109 6.19 6.55 -3.61
C LEU A 109 5.78 6.91 -5.04
N TYR A 110 4.83 7.82 -5.24
CA TYR A 110 4.44 8.30 -6.55
C TYR A 110 5.56 9.13 -7.19
N GLY A 111 6.15 10.06 -6.41
CA GLY A 111 7.33 10.82 -6.83
C GLY A 111 8.51 9.90 -7.18
N TRP A 112 8.77 8.89 -6.36
CA TRP A 112 9.81 7.88 -6.65
C TRP A 112 9.51 7.08 -7.92
N GLY A 113 8.25 6.71 -8.14
CA GLY A 113 7.79 6.00 -9.33
C GLY A 113 8.08 6.77 -10.61
N ILE A 114 7.74 8.07 -10.62
CA ILE A 114 7.99 8.97 -11.76
C ILE A 114 9.48 9.18 -12.00
N TYR A 115 10.26 9.40 -10.93
CA TYR A 115 11.70 9.57 -11.04
C TYR A 115 12.35 8.35 -11.70
N LYS A 116 11.95 7.14 -11.29
CA LYS A 116 12.52 5.89 -11.81
C LYS A 116 12.14 5.62 -13.27
N THR A 117 10.91 5.91 -13.68
CA THR A 117 10.49 5.73 -15.09
C THR A 117 11.16 6.74 -16.01
N SER A 118 11.35 7.99 -15.56
CA SER A 118 12.07 9.03 -16.31
C SER A 118 13.55 8.68 -16.51
N HIS A 119 14.22 8.14 -15.48
CA HIS A 119 15.65 7.83 -15.57
C HIS A 119 15.97 6.55 -16.37
N ASN A 120 15.04 5.59 -16.43
CA ASN A 120 15.20 4.39 -17.25
C ASN A 120 14.99 4.67 -18.75
N SER A 121 14.05 5.54 -19.11
CA SER A 121 13.82 5.91 -20.52
C SER A 121 14.98 6.69 -21.13
N THR A 122 15.76 7.41 -20.31
CA THR A 122 16.97 8.10 -20.79
C THR A 122 18.14 7.16 -21.04
N LYS A 123 18.23 6.02 -20.34
CA LYS A 123 19.26 5.00 -20.57
C LYS A 123 18.97 4.20 -21.85
N GLU A 124 17.73 3.81 -22.07
CA GLU A 124 17.31 3.03 -23.25
C GLU A 124 17.51 3.79 -24.58
N ARG A 125 17.54 5.14 -24.53
CA ARG A 125 17.86 6.01 -25.69
C ARG A 125 19.35 6.18 -25.98
N ARG A 126 20.25 5.75 -25.09
CA ARG A 126 21.71 5.85 -25.30
C ARG A 126 22.33 4.53 -25.76
N GLU A 127 21.57 3.44 -25.68
CA GLU A 127 21.99 2.09 -26.08
C GLU A 127 21.39 1.64 -27.42
N ASN A 128 20.48 2.43 -27.99
CA ASN A 128 19.97 2.32 -29.37
C ASN A 128 20.51 3.47 -30.22
#